data_AF-A0AAJ2KI08-F1
#
_entry.id   AF-A0AAJ2KI08-F1
#
_cell.length_a   1.000
_cell.length_b   1.000
_cell.length_c   1.000
_cell.angle_alpha   90.00
_cell.angle_beta   90.00
_cell.angle_gamma   90.00
#
_symmetry.space_group_name_H-M   'P 1'
#
loop_
_entity.id
_entity.type
_entity.pdbx_description
1 polymer ?
#
loop_
_entity_poly.entity_id
_entity_poly.type
_entity_poly.pdbx_seq_one_letter_code
_entity_poly.pdbx_strand_id
1 'polypeptide(L)' 'MVNSRVNVTFNPKTSQHLIELAKATKQSVQKLTEKLIKEAIELEAEDIAFSKIVRELDADDSEEVEDSEDIWK' A
#
# COMPACT_ATOMS: atom_id res chain seq x y z
N MET A 1 -17.73 17.18 5.22
CA MET A 1 -17.04 16.13 4.44
C MET A 1 -17.03 16.59 3.00
N VAL A 2 -15.84 16.79 2.40
CA VAL A 2 -15.75 17.08 0.97
C VAL A 2 -16.20 15.83 0.22
N ASN A 3 -17.33 15.91 -0.48
CA ASN A 3 -17.70 14.92 -1.48
C ASN A 3 -16.78 15.10 -2.69
N SER A 4 -15.54 14.63 -2.57
CA SER A 4 -14.61 14.58 -3.71
C SER A 4 -15.05 13.41 -4.59
N ARG A 5 -15.77 13.72 -5.66
CA ARG A 5 -16.07 12.72 -6.69
C ARG A 5 -14.86 12.62 -7.60
N VAL A 6 -14.04 11.61 -7.37
CA VAL A 6 -12.91 11.26 -8.25
C VAL A 6 -13.44 10.44 -9.42
N ASN A 7 -13.00 10.78 -10.64
CA ASN A 7 -13.27 9.98 -11.83
C ASN A 7 -11.98 9.25 -12.23
N VAL A 8 -12.06 7.94 -12.40
CA VAL A 8 -10.96 7.09 -12.85
C VAL A 8 -11.39 6.42 -14.14
N THR A 9 -10.55 6.53 -15.17
CA THR A 9 -10.75 5.83 -16.45
C THR A 9 -9.69 4.76 -16.61
N PHE A 10 -10.12 3.54 -16.92
CA PHE A 10 -9.23 2.41 -17.17
C PHE A 10 -8.97 2.26 -18.67
N ASN A 11 -7.79 1.72 -19.02
CA ASN A 11 -7.53 1.31 -20.39
C ASN A 11 -8.51 0.18 -20.81
N PRO A 12 -8.67 -0.09 -22.12
CA PRO A 12 -9.64 -1.08 -22.61
C PRO A 12 -9.40 -2.49 -22.06
N LYS A 13 -8.15 -2.93 -21.94
CA LYS A 13 -7.79 -4.27 -21.46
C LYS A 13 -8.16 -4.45 -19.98
N THR A 14 -7.82 -3.49 -19.14
CA THR A 14 -8.19 -3.49 -17.72
C THR A 14 -9.70 -3.42 -17.54
N SER A 15 -10.39 -2.61 -18.35
CA SER A 15 -11.86 -2.52 -18.33
C SER A 15 -12.51 -3.86 -18.68
N GLN A 16 -12.01 -4.55 -19.70
CA GLN A 16 -12.49 -5.88 -20.10
C GLN A 16 -12.34 -6.89 -18.96
N HIS A 17 -11.18 -6.96 -18.32
CA HIS A 17 -10.95 -7.87 -17.20
C HIS A 17 -11.86 -7.56 -16.00
N LEU A 18 -12.08 -6.28 -15.68
CA LEU A 18 -13.01 -5.87 -14.62
C LEU A 18 -14.45 -6.32 -14.93
N ILE A 19 -14.89 -6.19 -16.17
CA ILE A 19 -16.22 -6.64 -16.61
C ILE A 19 -16.35 -8.16 -16.49
N GLU A 20 -15.34 -8.91 -16.94
CA GLU A 20 -15.33 -10.37 -16.86
C GLU A 20 -15.34 -10.87 -15.42
N LEU A 21 -14.53 -10.24 -14.54
CA LEU A 21 -14.51 -10.57 -13.12
C LEU A 21 -15.83 -10.21 -12.43
N ALA A 22 -16.44 -9.06 -12.77
CA ALA A 22 -17.75 -8.68 -12.25
C ALA A 22 -18.83 -9.69 -12.64
N LYS A 23 -18.81 -10.19 -13.89
CA LYS A 23 -19.71 -11.26 -14.34
C LYS A 23 -19.49 -12.56 -13.56
N ALA A 24 -18.24 -13.00 -13.43
CA ALA A 24 -17.89 -14.24 -12.72
C ALA A 24 -18.30 -14.19 -11.23
N THR A 25 -18.15 -13.03 -10.60
CA THR A 25 -18.50 -12.81 -9.19
C THR A 25 -19.96 -12.43 -8.96
N LYS A 26 -20.75 -12.26 -10.02
CA LYS A 26 -22.16 -11.80 -9.98
C LYS A 26 -22.32 -10.46 -9.23
N GLN A 27 -21.40 -9.52 -9.46
CA GLN A 27 -21.42 -8.18 -8.87
C GLN A 27 -21.55 -7.11 -9.96
N SER A 28 -21.98 -5.91 -9.59
CA SER A 28 -21.84 -4.76 -10.47
C SER A 28 -20.36 -4.37 -10.58
N VAL A 29 -19.94 -3.87 -11.74
CA VAL A 29 -18.57 -3.39 -11.96
C VAL A 29 -18.20 -2.33 -10.92
N GLN A 30 -19.13 -1.42 -10.59
CA GLN A 30 -18.92 -0.41 -9.57
C GLN A 30 -18.61 -1.02 -8.20
N LYS A 31 -19.46 -1.94 -7.70
CA LYS A 31 -19.28 -2.55 -6.38
C LYS A 31 -17.98 -3.32 -6.28
N LEU A 32 -17.65 -4.10 -7.32
CA LEU A 32 -16.39 -4.83 -7.39
C LEU A 32 -15.19 -3.87 -7.38
N THR A 33 -15.26 -2.79 -8.17
CA THR A 33 -14.18 -1.80 -8.28
C THR A 33 -13.96 -1.07 -6.95
N GLU A 34 -15.04 -0.65 -6.28
CA GLU A 34 -14.95 -0.02 -4.95
C GLU A 34 -14.27 -0.94 -3.93
N LYS A 35 -14.63 -2.24 -3.93
CA LYS A 35 -14.01 -3.23 -3.06
C LYS A 35 -12.51 -3.37 -3.35
N LEU A 36 -12.14 -3.59 -4.61
CA LEU A 36 -10.74 -3.80 -5.02
C LEU A 36 -9.88 -2.56 -4.76
N ILE A 37 -10.39 -1.36 -5.03
CA ILE A 37 -9.68 -0.11 -4.76
C ILE A 37 -9.48 0.07 -3.26
N LYS A 38 -10.48 -0.25 -2.43
CA LYS A 38 -10.34 -0.16 -0.97
C LYS A 38 -9.24 -1.08 -0.45
N GLU A 39 -9.24 -2.34 -0.88
CA GLU A 39 -8.19 -3.31 -0.51
C GLU A 39 -6.80 -2.84 -0.98
N ALA A 40 -6.68 -2.30 -2.20
CA ALA A 40 -5.43 -1.76 -2.71
C ALA A 40 -4.93 -0.53 -1.93
N ILE A 41 -5.83 0.36 -1.51
CA ILE A 41 -5.48 1.53 -0.68
C ILE A 41 -4.96 1.10 0.69
N GLU A 42 -5.59 0.09 1.31
CA GLU A 42 -5.17 -0.43 2.62
C GLU A 42 -3.76 -1.04 2.53
N LEU A 43 -3.49 -1.83 1.48
CA LEU A 43 -2.17 -2.40 1.23
C LEU A 43 -1.10 -1.33 0.96
N GLU A 44 -1.40 -0.33 0.15
CA GLU A 44 -0.47 0.77 -0.13
C GLU A 44 -0.17 1.59 1.15
N ALA A 45 -1.19 1.82 1.98
CA ALA A 45 -1.00 2.51 3.25
C ALA A 45 -0.11 1.73 4.22
N GLU A 46 -0.26 0.41 4.26
CA GLU A 46 0.59 -0.50 5.05
C GLU A 46 2.04 -0.46 4.54
N ASP A 47 2.28 -0.56 3.23
CA ASP A 47 3.62 -0.52 2.65
C ASP A 47 4.33 0.82 2.92
N ILE A 48 3.60 1.94 2.81
CA ILE A 48 4.10 3.26 3.19
C ILE A 48 4.47 3.32 4.67
N ALA A 49 3.69 2.70 5.55
CA ALA A 49 3.99 2.66 6.99
C ALA A 49 5.24 1.82 7.28
N PHE A 50 5.36 0.64 6.69
CA PHE A 50 6.56 -0.20 6.82
C PHE A 50 7.80 0.49 6.30
N SER A 51 7.72 1.14 5.13
CA SER A 51 8.83 1.90 4.55
C SER A 51 9.32 3.03 5.46
N LYS A 52 8.43 3.64 6.26
CA LYS A 52 8.83 4.65 7.26
C LYS A 52 9.58 4.01 8.43
N ILE A 53 9.07 2.89 8.96
CA ILE A 53 9.72 2.17 10.07
C ILE A 53 11.14 1.73 9.69
N VAL A 54 11.33 1.17 8.48
CA VAL A 54 12.65 0.76 7.99
C VAL A 54 13.61 1.94 7.92
N ARG A 55 13.16 3.08 7.38
CA ARG A 55 14.00 4.29 7.31
C ARG A 55 14.36 4.86 8.68
N GLU A 56 13.45 4.75 9.65
CA GLU A 56 13.71 5.17 11.04
C GLU A 56 14.71 4.22 11.72
N LEU A 57 14.60 2.91 11.51
CA LEU A 57 15.57 1.93 12.00
C LEU A 57 16.95 2.08 11.37
N ASP A 58 17.05 2.27 10.06
CA ASP A 58 18.32 2.52 9.37
C ASP A 58 18.99 3.83 9.83
N ALA A 59 18.20 4.78 10.35
CA ALA A 59 18.72 6.02 10.92
C ALA A 59 19.20 5.82 12.39
N ASP A 60 18.51 4.99 13.17
CA ASP A 60 18.87 4.65 14.56
C ASP A 60 20.06 3.69 14.65
N ASP A 61 20.31 2.85 13.64
CA ASP A 61 21.48 1.95 13.57
C ASP A 61 22.79 2.68 13.21
N SER A 62 22.78 4.03 13.24
CA SER A 62 23.96 4.89 13.09
C SER A 62 24.53 5.40 14.41
N GLU A 63 24.02 4.95 15.56
CA GLU A 63 24.75 5.12 16.81
C GLU A 63 26.05 4.31 16.73
N GLU A 64 27.17 5.01 16.47
CA GLU A 64 28.51 4.46 16.57
C GLU A 64 28.64 3.76 17.92
N VAL A 65 28.67 2.43 17.92
CA VAL A 65 29.16 1.66 19.05
C VAL A 65 30.61 2.08 19.25
N GLU A 66 30.83 2.97 20.21
CA GLU A 66 32.18 3.31 20.66
C GLU A 66 32.79 2.00 21.18
N ASP A 67 33.73 1.42 20.42
CA ASP A 67 34.45 0.20 20.77
C ASP A 67 35.21 0.45 22.08
N SER A 68 34.53 0.28 23.21
CA SER A 68 35.14 0.40 24.52
C SER A 68 35.91 -0.90 24.79
N GLU A 69 37.13 -0.97 24.26
CA GLU A 69 38.14 -2.02 24.49
C GLU A 69 38.58 -2.17 25.97
N ASP A 70 37.84 -1.64 26.94
CA ASP A 70 38.23 -1.61 28.37
C ASP A 70 37.37 -2.52 29.28
N ILE A 71 36.59 -3.45 28.73
CA ILE A 71 35.78 -4.41 29.53
C ILE A 71 36.62 -5.62 30.01
N TRP A 72 37.86 -5.80 29.55
CA TRP A 72 38.70 -6.98 29.86
C TRP A 72 40.06 -6.69 30.51
N LYS A 73 40.21 -5.59 31.26
CA LYS A 73 41.42 -5.34 32.08
C LYS A 73 41.19 -5.54 33.57
#